data_AF-A0A9E4KQ70-F1
#
_entry.id   AF-A0A9E4KQ70-F1
#
_cell.length_a   1.000
_cell.length_b   1.000
_cell.length_c   1.000
_cell.angle_alpha   90.00
_cell.angle_beta   90.00
_cell.angle_gamma   90.00
#
_symmetry.space_group_name_H-M   'P 1'
#
loop_
_entity.id
_entity.type
_entity.pdbx_description
1 polymer ?
#
loop_
_entity_poly.entity_id
_entity_poly.type
_entity_poly.pdbx_seq_one_letter_code
_entity_poly.pdbx_strand_id
1 'polypeptide(L)'
;MFIIPAVILGTAMSAAIMRMTRTMMLEVLRQDYIRTAWAKGLNERVVVVRHALKNAFIPIVSLVGMQLRVLVGGSVIMEDIFGL
;
A
#
# COMPACT_ATOMS: atom_id res chain seq x y z
N MET A 1 4.34 -27.86 5.36
CA MET A 1 4.10 -27.33 6.71
C MET A 1 4.47 -25.84 6.90
N PHE A 2 5.00 -25.13 5.88
CA PHE A 2 5.26 -23.68 5.96
C PHE A 2 4.13 -22.78 5.44
N ILE A 3 3.10 -23.37 4.80
CA ILE A 3 2.00 -22.63 4.17
C ILE A 3 1.12 -21.94 5.21
N ILE A 4 0.83 -22.60 6.34
CA ILE A 4 -0.03 -22.06 7.40
C ILE A 4 0.59 -20.81 8.07
N PRO A 5 1.85 -20.83 8.56
CA PRO A 5 2.46 -19.64 9.16
C PRO A 5 2.67 -18.52 8.13
N ALA A 6 2.97 -18.84 6.87
CA ALA A 6 3.09 -17.84 5.80
C ALA A 6 1.74 -17.15 5.51
N VAL A 7 0.63 -17.89 5.53
CA VAL A 7 -0.71 -17.33 5.33
C VAL A 7 -1.16 -16.49 6.53
N ILE A 8 -0.87 -16.90 7.77
CA ILE A 8 -1.23 -16.13 8.98
C ILE A 8 -0.43 -14.81 9.05
N LEU A 9 0.89 -14.85 8.82
CA LEU A 9 1.72 -13.64 8.79
C LEU A 9 1.38 -12.76 7.58
N GLY A 10 1.16 -13.37 6.41
CA GLY A 10 0.78 -12.68 5.19
C GLY A 10 -0.57 -11.96 5.32
N THR A 11 -1.57 -12.59 5.93
CA THR A 11 -2.88 -11.96 6.18
C THR A 11 -2.80 -10.83 7.20
N ALA A 12 -2.00 -10.98 8.27
CA ALA A 12 -1.79 -9.91 9.25
C ALA A 12 -1.15 -8.66 8.62
N MET A 13 -0.09 -8.84 7.82
CA MET A 13 0.55 -7.73 7.10
C MET A 13 -0.38 -7.13 6.03
N SER A 14 -1.13 -7.99 5.31
CA SER A 14 -2.11 -7.56 4.32
C SER A 14 -3.24 -6.73 4.95
N ALA A 15 -3.65 -7.03 6.18
CA ALA A 15 -4.68 -6.25 6.87
C ALA A 15 -4.25 -4.79 7.12
N ALA A 16 -2.99 -4.56 7.49
CA ALA A 16 -2.44 -3.22 7.68
C ALA A 16 -2.40 -2.44 6.35
N ILE A 17 -1.88 -3.06 5.30
CA ILE A 17 -1.80 -2.46 3.96
C ILE A 17 -3.21 -2.20 3.39
N MET A 18 -4.16 -3.12 3.59
CA MET A 18 -5.53 -2.99 3.14
C MET A 18 -6.26 -1.84 3.86
N ARG A 19 -6.11 -1.72 5.19
CA ARG A 19 -6.67 -0.59 5.95
C ARG A 19 -6.09 0.73 5.47
N MET A 20 -4.77 0.78 5.26
CA MET A 20 -4.11 2.00 4.77
C MET A 20 -4.56 2.37 3.36
N THR A 21 -4.62 1.39 2.45
CA THR A 21 -5.15 1.58 1.09
C THR A 21 -6.56 2.14 1.13
N ARG A 22 -7.42 1.61 2.00
CA ARG A 22 -8.78 2.13 2.19
C ARG A 22 -8.78 3.57 2.69
N THR A 23 -7.93 3.93 3.65
CA THR A 23 -7.79 5.30 4.15
C THR A 23 -7.35 6.25 3.03
N MET A 24 -6.28 5.91 2.31
CA MET A 24 -5.78 6.75 1.22
C MET A 24 -6.80 6.90 0.08
N MET A 25 -7.53 5.83 -0.25
CA MET A 25 -8.61 5.91 -1.24
C MET A 25 -9.73 6.86 -0.80
N LEU A 26 -10.14 6.83 0.47
CA LEU A 26 -11.16 7.76 0.98
C LEU A 26 -10.69 9.21 0.96
N GLU A 27 -9.43 9.47 1.31
CA GLU A 27 -8.85 10.82 1.23
C GLU A 27 -8.79 11.32 -0.21
N VAL A 28 -8.30 10.48 -1.11
CA VAL A 28 -8.17 10.82 -2.52
C VAL A 28 -9.54 11.07 -3.17
N LEU A 29 -10.55 10.25 -2.89
CA LEU A 29 -11.90 10.43 -3.43
C LEU A 29 -12.55 11.75 -2.99
N ARG A 30 -12.10 12.35 -1.88
CA ARG A 30 -12.59 13.65 -1.38
C ARG A 30 -11.90 14.85 -2.03
N GLN A 31 -10.88 14.63 -2.86
CA GLN A 31 -10.14 15.70 -3.54
C GLN A 31 -10.96 16.36 -4.66
N ASP A 32 -10.75 17.66 -4.86
CA ASP A 32 -11.53 18.45 -5.82
C ASP A 32 -11.32 18.03 -7.27
N TYR A 33 -10.15 17.48 -7.61
CA TYR A 33 -9.88 16.98 -8.96
C TYR A 33 -10.71 15.71 -9.28
N ILE A 34 -11.02 14.88 -8.27
CA ILE A 34 -11.93 13.73 -8.43
C ILE A 34 -13.34 14.26 -8.66
N ARG A 35 -13.78 15.24 -7.87
CA ARG A 35 -15.10 15.86 -8.04
C ARG A 35 -15.26 16.50 -9.42
N THR A 36 -14.19 17.11 -9.93
CA THR A 36 -14.13 17.66 -11.30
C THR A 36 -14.16 16.57 -12.36
N ALA A 37 -13.50 15.43 -12.14
CA ALA A 37 -13.58 14.28 -13.04
C ALA A 37 -15.02 13.74 -13.15
N TRP A 38 -15.76 13.73 -12.05
CA TRP A 38 -17.18 13.35 -12.04
C TRP A 38 -18.04 14.39 -12.78
N ALA A 39 -17.80 15.68 -12.53
CA ALA A 39 -18.51 16.77 -13.22
C ALA A 39 -18.28 16.78 -14.75
N LYS A 40 -17.13 16.25 -15.20
CA LYS A 40 -16.81 16.05 -16.63
C LYS A 40 -17.53 14.84 -17.26
N GLY A 41 -18.27 14.04 -16.48
CA GLY A 41 -18.99 12.86 -16.96
C GLY A 41 -18.12 11.64 -17.22
N LEU A 42 -16.93 11.54 -16.61
CA LEU A 42 -16.10 10.34 -16.72
C LEU A 42 -16.79 9.14 -16.04
N ASN A 43 -16.71 7.97 -16.68
CA ASN A 43 -17.19 6.72 -16.10
C ASN A 43 -16.54 6.45 -14.73
N GLU A 44 -17.34 5.98 -13.77
CA GLU A 44 -16.89 5.71 -12.39
C GLU A 44 -15.65 4.83 -12.35
N ARG A 45 -15.59 3.75 -13.16
CA ARG A 45 -14.42 2.88 -13.28
C ARG A 45 -13.14 3.65 -13.66
N VAL A 46 -13.25 4.62 -14.56
CA VAL A 46 -12.10 5.43 -15.00
C VAL A 46 -11.64 6.36 -13.88
N VAL A 47 -12.57 6.94 -13.13
CA VAL A 47 -12.21 7.78 -11.99
C VAL A 47 -11.55 6.96 -10.89
N VAL A 48 -12.13 5.81 -10.52
CA VAL A 48 -11.58 4.95 -9.47
C VAL A 48 -10.22 4.39 -9.85
N VAL A 49 -10.07 3.75 -11.01
CA VAL A 49 -8.83 3.05 -11.37
C VAL A 49 -7.73 4.01 -11.82
N ARG A 50 -8.06 5.02 -12.64
CA ARG A 50 -7.04 5.89 -13.25
C ARG A 50 -6.70 7.10 -12.40
N HIS A 51 -7.65 7.63 -11.64
CA HIS A 51 -7.45 8.85 -10.86
C HIS A 51 -7.30 8.54 -9.37
N ALA A 52 -8.23 7.81 -8.75
CA ALA A 52 -8.19 7.59 -7.32
C ALA A 52 -7.10 6.60 -6.91
N LEU A 53 -7.09 5.40 -7.50
CA LEU A 53 -6.14 4.34 -7.18
C LEU A 53 -4.69 4.77 -7.44
N LYS A 54 -4.44 5.36 -8.62
CA LYS A 54 -3.09 5.82 -8.99
C LYS A 54 -2.53 6.85 -8.01
N ASN A 55 -3.36 7.77 -7.52
CA ASN A 55 -2.92 8.80 -6.56
C ASN A 55 -2.88 8.28 -5.12
N ALA A 56 -3.77 7.35 -4.74
CA ALA A 56 -3.75 6.71 -3.43
C ALA A 56 -2.52 5.82 -3.23
N PHE A 57 -1.90 5.34 -4.32
CA PHE A 57 -0.68 4.52 -4.28
C PHE A 57 0.61 5.28 -3.96
N ILE A 58 0.67 6.60 -4.20
CA ILE A 58 1.87 7.42 -3.94
C ILE A 58 2.39 7.23 -2.49
N PRO A 59 1.57 7.40 -1.45
CA PRO A 59 1.98 7.18 -0.06
C PRO A 59 2.23 5.71 0.28
N ILE A 60 1.52 4.78 -0.36
CA ILE A 60 1.71 3.33 -0.15
C ILE A 60 3.12 2.92 -0.62
N VAL A 61 3.55 3.38 -1.80
CA VAL A 61 4.89 3.10 -2.33
C VAL A 61 5.98 3.67 -1.42
N SER A 62 5.79 4.88 -0.89
CA SER A 62 6.72 5.47 0.08
C SER A 62 6.84 4.62 1.35
N LEU A 63 5.73 4.10 1.87
CA LEU A 63 5.74 3.27 3.07
C LEU A 63 6.42 1.91 2.82
N VAL A 64 6.14 1.29 1.67
CA VAL A 64 6.80 0.04 1.25
C VAL A 64 8.30 0.26 1.08
N GLY A 65 8.71 1.38 0.46
CA GLY A 65 10.11 1.76 0.36
C GLY A 65 10.81 1.96 1.72
N MET A 66 10.08 2.43 2.73
CA MET A 66 10.60 2.50 4.10
C MET A 66 10.73 1.11 4.74
N GLN A 67 9.74 0.24 4.56
CA GLN A 67 9.80 -1.15 5.08
C GLN A 67 10.94 -1.95 4.44
N LEU A 68 11.19 -1.78 3.14
CA LEU A 68 12.32 -2.42 2.46
C LEU A 68 13.67 -2.02 3.06
N ARG A 69 13.86 -0.74 3.43
CA ARG A 69 15.07 -0.29 4.12
C ARG A 69 15.28 -0.97 5.46
N VAL A 70 14.21 -1.11 6.25
CA VAL A 70 14.27 -1.81 7.55
C VAL A 70 14.56 -3.30 7.36
N LEU A 71 13.98 -3.94 6.34
CA LEU A 71 14.24 -5.35 6.03
C LEU A 71 15.70 -5.59 5.61
N VAL A 72 16.26 -4.74 4.75
CA VAL A 72 17.66 -4.86 4.31
C VAL A 72 18.62 -4.56 5.45
N GLY A 73 18.41 -3.47 6.21
CA GLY A 73 19.25 -3.14 7.35
C GLY A 73 19.15 -4.18 8.48
N GLY A 74 17.95 -4.71 8.72
CA GLY A 74 17.71 -5.79 9.67
C GLY A 74 18.32 -7.11 9.24
N SER A 75 18.34 -7.42 7.94
CA SER A 75 19.05 -8.59 7.38
C SER A 75 20.53 -8.53 7.71
N VAL A 76 21.19 -7.41 7.41
CA VAL A 76 22.64 -7.24 7.66
C VAL A 76 22.96 -7.36 9.14
N ILE A 77 22.16 -6.75 10.02
CA ILE A 77 22.33 -6.87 11.47
C ILE A 77 22.11 -8.33 11.93
N MET A 78 21.16 -9.05 11.33
CA MET A 78 20.96 -10.47 11.62
C MET A 78 22.14 -11.31 11.10
N GLU A 79 22.68 -11.01 9.91
CA GLU A 79 23.87 -11.68 9.36
C GLU A 79 25.08 -11.50 10.30
N ASP A 80 25.32 -10.29 10.81
CA ASP A 80 26.37 -10.00 11.80
C ASP A 80 26.16 -10.71 13.14
N ILE A 81 24.92 -10.74 13.66
CA ILE A 81 24.62 -11.39 14.96
C ILE A 81 24.68 -12.92 14.88
N PHE A 82 24.22 -13.50 13.76
CA PHE A 82 24.22 -14.94 13.55
C PHE A 82 25.51 -15.46 12.90
N GLY A 83 26.45 -14.58 12.55
CA GLY A 83 27.77 -14.93 12.00
C GLY A 83 27.69 -15.64 10.65
N LEU A 84 26.77 -15.22 9.78
CA LEU A 84 26.61 -15.71 8.41
C LEU A 84 27.39 -14.86 7.41
#